data_AF-A0A7J6ICX6-F1
#
_entry.id   AF-A0A7J6ICX6-F1
#
_cell.length_a   1.000
_cell.length_b   1.000
_cell.length_c   1.000
_cell.angle_alpha   90.00
_cell.angle_beta   90.00
_cell.angle_gamma   90.00
#
_symmetry.space_group_name_H-M   'P 1'
#
loop_
_entity.id
_entity.type
_entity.pdbx_description
1 polymer ?
#
loop_
_entity_poly.entity_id
_entity_poly.type
_entity_poly.pdbx_seq_one_letter_code
_entity_poly.pdbx_strand_id
1 'polypeptide(L)'
;MFFLVNDLLGHMTSEEGSSYIEKLSSIITCEVAPTEGEAIEKVVYDVWKRIAVIDDILAREVMELMQNFWRSHTNNKSLEGRRIAGLLECQDQADGSRIVMALDRLVKGVHLSQEEAHSVAGIEFLFARHAAALNDLASWEEDRHTERDIDAPAFIPRNLVQVLSDELDVSSRCAENVLSEICQGWVEKMDHLVVERIEEGCSDSLREYLNFFTTPTCKSKPEDFY
;
A
#
# COMPACT_ATOMS: atom_id res chain seq x y z
N MET A 1 0.74 3.53 -14.17
CA MET A 1 1.51 2.26 -14.33
C MET A 1 1.09 1.27 -13.27
N PHE A 2 1.34 1.53 -11.98
CA PHE A 2 0.95 0.66 -10.87
C PHE A 2 -0.47 0.10 -10.94
N PHE A 3 -1.48 0.98 -11.02
CA PHE A 3 -2.88 0.57 -11.12
C PHE A 3 -3.17 -0.30 -12.35
N LEU A 4 -2.53 -0.02 -13.50
CA LEU A 4 -2.73 -0.80 -14.73
C LEU A 4 -2.11 -2.20 -14.61
N VAL A 5 -0.95 -2.32 -13.97
CA VAL A 5 -0.34 -3.62 -13.71
C VAL A 5 -1.17 -4.40 -12.69
N ASN A 6 -1.67 -3.74 -11.65
CA ASN A 6 -2.54 -4.36 -10.65
C ASN A 6 -3.84 -4.91 -11.26
N ASP A 7 -4.51 -4.11 -12.09
CA ASP A 7 -5.72 -4.50 -12.82
C ASP A 7 -5.46 -5.70 -13.74
N LEU A 8 -4.35 -5.67 -14.50
CA LEU A 8 -3.95 -6.78 -15.36
C LEU A 8 -3.67 -8.07 -14.57
N LEU A 9 -3.01 -7.97 -13.42
CA LEU A 9 -2.75 -9.11 -12.53
C LEU A 9 -4.05 -9.70 -11.97
N GLY A 10 -5.09 -8.89 -11.77
CA GLY A 10 -6.41 -9.34 -11.34
C GLY A 10 -7.10 -10.29 -12.33
N HIS A 11 -6.69 -10.25 -13.60
CA HIS A 11 -7.21 -11.14 -14.66
C HIS A 11 -6.34 -12.38 -14.92
N MET A 12 -5.23 -12.54 -14.20
CA MET A 12 -4.28 -13.64 -14.39
C MET A 12 -4.44 -14.70 -13.30
N THR A 13 -4.11 -15.95 -13.62
CA THR A 13 -3.89 -16.97 -12.58
C THR A 13 -2.66 -16.62 -11.74
N SER A 14 -2.54 -17.22 -10.54
CA SER A 14 -1.36 -16.99 -9.67
C SER A 14 -0.03 -17.34 -10.36
N GLU A 15 0.01 -18.36 -11.22
CA GLU A 15 1.20 -18.78 -11.97
C GLU A 15 1.53 -17.79 -13.10
N GLU A 16 0.52 -17.35 -13.86
CA GLU A 16 0.66 -16.33 -14.91
C GLU A 16 1.10 -14.99 -14.32
N GLY A 17 0.45 -14.55 -13.24
CA GLY A 17 0.78 -13.31 -12.55
C GLY A 17 2.21 -13.33 -12.01
N SER A 18 2.64 -14.44 -11.41
CA SER A 18 4.01 -14.57 -10.90
C SER A 18 5.04 -14.51 -12.03
N SER A 19 4.78 -15.20 -13.14
CA SER A 19 5.65 -15.16 -14.32
C SER A 19 5.72 -13.76 -14.94
N TYR A 20 4.60 -13.04 -14.97
CA TYR A 20 4.54 -11.67 -15.47
C TYR A 20 5.33 -10.69 -14.59
N ILE A 21 5.24 -10.82 -13.26
CA ILE A 21 5.98 -9.99 -12.31
C ILE A 21 7.49 -10.20 -12.43
N GLU A 22 7.94 -11.44 -12.58
CA GLU A 22 9.36 -11.75 -12.80
C GLU A 22 9.85 -11.15 -14.12
N LYS A 23 9.04 -11.22 -15.19
CA LYS A 23 9.36 -10.56 -16.46
C LYS A 23 9.50 -9.04 -16.30
N LEU A 24 8.54 -8.39 -15.63
CA LEU A 24 8.62 -6.95 -15.37
C LEU A 24 9.84 -6.59 -14.51
N SER A 25 10.18 -7.43 -13.53
CA SER A 25 11.36 -7.23 -12.67
C SER A 25 12.65 -7.25 -13.49
N SER A 26 12.81 -8.20 -14.42
CA SER A 26 13.97 -8.26 -15.33
C SER A 26 14.03 -7.10 -16.32
N ILE A 27 12.88 -6.53 -16.71
CA ILE A 27 12.84 -5.33 -17.56
C ILE A 27 13.33 -4.10 -16.78
N ILE A 28 12.85 -3.95 -15.55
CA ILE A 28 13.20 -2.86 -14.64
C ILE A 28 14.72 -2.87 -14.35
N THR A 29 15.32 -4.04 -14.13
CA THR A 29 16.78 -4.18 -13.93
C THR A 29 17.59 -4.09 -15.22
N CYS A 30 16.95 -3.87 -16.37
CA CYS A 30 17.56 -3.81 -17.69
C CYS A 30 18.27 -5.13 -18.12
N GLU A 31 17.95 -6.25 -17.49
CA GLU A 31 18.42 -7.58 -17.89
C GLU A 31 17.75 -8.04 -19.19
N VAL A 32 16.49 -7.65 -19.37
CA VAL A 32 15.66 -8.01 -20.52
C VAL A 32 15.09 -6.74 -21.16
N ALA A 33 15.11 -6.68 -22.50
CA ALA A 33 14.47 -5.60 -23.23
C ALA A 33 12.94 -5.82 -23.29
N PRO A 34 12.13 -4.76 -23.26
CA PRO A 34 10.68 -4.89 -23.42
C PRO A 34 10.33 -5.53 -24.77
N THR A 35 9.29 -6.36 -24.77
CA THR A 35 8.81 -7.06 -25.96
C THR A 35 8.27 -6.07 -26.99
N GLU A 36 8.59 -6.28 -28.26
CA GLU A 36 8.08 -5.43 -29.33
C GLU A 36 6.55 -5.54 -29.43
N GLY A 37 5.85 -4.41 -29.33
CA GLY A 37 4.39 -4.35 -29.32
C GLY A 37 3.74 -4.31 -27.92
N GLU A 38 4.49 -4.65 -26.86
CA GLU A 38 3.97 -4.63 -25.48
C GLU A 38 4.10 -3.23 -24.85
N ALA A 39 2.99 -2.49 -24.81
CA ALA A 39 2.98 -1.10 -24.36
C ALA A 39 3.34 -0.96 -22.86
N ILE A 40 2.83 -1.85 -22.01
CA ILE A 40 3.07 -1.79 -20.56
C ILE A 40 4.55 -2.01 -20.24
N GLU A 41 5.17 -3.01 -20.85
CA GLU A 41 6.60 -3.31 -20.68
C GLU A 41 7.49 -2.12 -21.06
N LYS A 42 7.14 -1.46 -22.17
CA LYS A 42 7.87 -0.26 -22.61
C LYS A 42 7.69 0.91 -21.65
N VAL A 43 6.48 1.15 -21.16
CA VAL A 43 6.22 2.20 -20.17
C VAL A 43 7.00 1.93 -18.88
N VAL A 44 6.97 0.68 -18.39
CA VAL A 44 7.73 0.26 -17.21
C VAL A 44 9.22 0.53 -17.40
N TYR A 45 9.79 0.07 -18.51
CA TYR A 45 11.20 0.29 -18.84
C TYR A 45 11.57 1.78 -18.90
N ASP A 46 10.81 2.59 -19.66
CA ASP A 46 11.11 4.00 -19.90
C ASP A 46 10.97 4.85 -18.63
N VAL A 47 9.95 4.58 -17.81
CA VAL A 47 9.75 5.25 -16.52
C VAL A 47 10.90 4.90 -15.58
N TRP A 48 11.25 3.62 -15.48
CA TRP A 48 12.25 3.19 -14.52
C TRP A 48 13.65 3.69 -14.86
N LYS A 49 14.00 3.66 -16.14
CA LYS A 49 15.25 4.22 -16.65
C LYS A 49 15.38 5.72 -16.32
N ARG A 50 14.27 6.46 -16.31
CA ARG A 50 14.27 7.88 -15.92
C ARG A 50 14.41 8.07 -14.42
N ILE A 51 13.72 7.26 -13.62
CA ILE A 51 13.77 7.32 -12.16
C ILE A 51 15.20 7.02 -11.65
N ALA A 52 15.86 5.98 -12.19
CA ALA A 52 17.22 5.61 -11.80
C ALA A 52 18.27 6.68 -12.12
N VAL A 53 18.01 7.57 -13.08
CA VAL A 53 18.89 8.72 -13.40
C VAL A 53 18.76 9.84 -12.37
N ILE A 54 17.61 9.94 -11.68
CA ILE A 54 17.36 10.97 -10.68
C ILE A 54 18.08 10.62 -9.36
N ASP A 55 17.82 9.44 -8.83
CA ASP A 55 18.43 8.94 -7.59
C ASP A 55 18.40 7.40 -7.58
N ASP A 56 19.54 6.78 -7.88
CA ASP A 56 19.66 5.32 -8.00
C ASP A 56 19.44 4.58 -6.66
N ILE A 57 19.68 5.23 -5.52
CA ILE A 57 19.49 4.62 -4.20
C ILE A 57 17.99 4.55 -3.88
N LEU A 58 17.31 5.69 -3.94
CA LEU A 58 15.86 5.76 -3.66
C LEU A 58 15.05 5.03 -4.74
N ALA A 59 15.52 5.04 -5.99
CA ALA A 59 14.93 4.24 -7.06
C ALA A 59 14.93 2.76 -6.68
N ARG A 60 16.10 2.18 -6.34
CA ARG A 60 16.18 0.75 -5.95
C ARG A 60 15.27 0.40 -4.79
N GLU A 61 15.17 1.26 -3.77
CA GLU A 61 14.25 1.06 -2.65
C GLU A 61 12.80 0.96 -3.12
N VAL A 62 12.35 1.90 -3.96
CA VAL A 62 11.00 1.86 -4.55
C VAL A 62 10.81 0.57 -5.35
N MET A 63 11.77 0.16 -6.18
CA MET A 63 11.70 -1.07 -6.97
C MET A 63 11.46 -2.31 -6.12
N GLU A 64 12.25 -2.49 -5.07
CA GLU A 64 12.14 -3.65 -4.19
C GLU A 64 10.76 -3.70 -3.54
N LEU A 65 10.24 -2.55 -3.10
CA LEU A 65 8.89 -2.44 -2.56
C LEU A 65 7.82 -2.78 -3.61
N MET A 66 7.97 -2.34 -4.86
CA MET A 66 7.04 -2.69 -5.94
C MET A 66 7.00 -4.20 -6.20
N GLN A 67 8.17 -4.83 -6.30
CA GLN A 67 8.25 -6.27 -6.58
C GLN A 67 7.64 -7.08 -5.45
N ASN A 68 7.91 -6.69 -4.20
CA ASN A 68 7.31 -7.34 -3.03
C ASN A 68 5.79 -7.16 -2.99
N PHE A 69 5.30 -5.96 -3.32
CA PHE A 69 3.87 -5.68 -3.44
C PHE A 69 3.22 -6.55 -4.52
N TRP A 70 3.78 -6.64 -5.72
CA TRP A 70 3.18 -7.49 -6.76
C TRP A 70 3.23 -8.98 -6.39
N ARG A 71 4.33 -9.47 -5.80
CA ARG A 71 4.43 -10.86 -5.32
C ARG A 71 3.45 -11.17 -4.18
N SER A 72 3.01 -10.17 -3.42
CA SER A 72 2.00 -10.39 -2.37
C SER A 72 0.62 -10.69 -2.96
N HIS A 73 0.32 -10.16 -4.16
CA HIS A 73 -0.95 -10.38 -4.86
C HIS A 73 -1.06 -11.80 -5.44
N THR A 74 0.07 -12.44 -5.76
CA THR A 74 0.09 -13.82 -6.26
C THR A 74 0.19 -14.88 -5.17
N ASN A 75 0.59 -14.49 -3.96
CA ASN A 75 0.67 -15.38 -2.80
C ASN A 75 -0.68 -15.56 -2.12
N ASN A 76 -1.34 -16.68 -2.42
CA ASN A 76 -2.56 -17.14 -1.73
C ASN A 76 -2.25 -17.66 -0.32
N LYS A 77 -1.91 -16.77 0.61
CA LYS A 77 -1.97 -17.11 2.04
C LYS A 77 -3.44 -17.16 2.44
N SER A 78 -3.93 -18.35 2.82
CA SER A 78 -5.30 -18.53 3.33
C SER A 78 -5.57 -17.53 4.46
N LEU A 79 -6.69 -16.80 4.32
CA LEU A 79 -7.20 -15.84 5.29
C LEU A 79 -8.28 -16.45 6.18
N GLU A 80 -8.54 -17.76 6.07
CA GLU A 80 -9.52 -18.45 6.91
C GLU A 80 -9.25 -18.20 8.40
N GLY A 81 -10.20 -17.56 9.08
CA GLY A 81 -10.20 -17.40 10.52
C GLY A 81 -9.36 -16.25 11.08
N ARG A 82 -8.89 -15.29 10.26
CA ARG A 82 -8.18 -14.12 10.79
C ARG A 82 -9.15 -13.07 11.35
N ARG A 83 -8.94 -12.74 12.62
CA ARG A 83 -9.49 -11.55 13.29
C ARG A 83 -8.87 -10.28 12.72
N ILE A 84 -9.45 -9.13 13.01
CA ILE A 84 -9.01 -7.83 12.49
C ILE A 84 -7.50 -7.58 12.63
N ALA A 85 -6.90 -7.99 13.75
CA ALA A 85 -5.47 -7.83 14.00
C ALA A 85 -4.62 -8.60 12.99
N GLY A 86 -5.02 -9.83 12.67
CA GLY A 86 -4.32 -10.67 11.71
C GLY A 86 -4.50 -10.22 10.26
N LEU A 87 -5.58 -9.49 9.95
CA LEU A 87 -5.79 -8.87 8.64
C LEU A 87 -4.92 -7.62 8.48
N LEU A 88 -4.89 -6.75 9.50
CA LEU A 88 -4.03 -5.56 9.50
C LEU A 88 -2.54 -5.93 9.41
N GLU A 89 -2.10 -7.03 10.02
CA GLU A 89 -0.73 -7.55 9.87
C GLU A 89 -0.44 -8.12 8.47
N CYS A 90 -1.45 -8.63 7.76
CA CYS A 90 -1.28 -9.08 6.37
C CYS A 90 -1.26 -7.91 5.40
N GLN A 91 -2.15 -6.94 5.61
CA GLN A 91 -2.24 -5.73 4.80
C GLN A 91 -0.96 -4.90 4.92
N ASP A 92 -0.30 -4.85 6.08
CA ASP A 92 1.02 -4.22 6.26
C ASP A 92 2.10 -4.74 5.27
N GLN A 93 2.00 -6.00 4.83
CA GLN A 93 2.92 -6.59 3.83
C GLN A 93 2.43 -6.45 2.38
N ALA A 94 1.15 -6.16 2.18
CA ALA A 94 0.50 -6.15 0.87
C ALA A 94 0.01 -4.77 0.44
N ASP A 95 0.19 -3.74 1.28
CA ASP A 95 -0.32 -2.40 1.05
C ASP A 95 0.69 -1.51 0.31
N GLY A 96 0.17 -0.73 -0.65
CA GLY A 96 0.93 0.19 -1.48
C GLY A 96 1.43 1.41 -0.70
N SER A 97 0.99 1.61 0.54
CA SER A 97 1.41 2.72 1.41
C SER A 97 2.94 2.85 1.55
N ARG A 98 3.67 1.74 1.66
CA ARG A 98 5.15 1.78 1.69
C ARG A 98 5.76 2.29 0.38
N ILE A 99 5.17 1.94 -0.75
CA ILE A 99 5.59 2.46 -2.07
C ILE A 99 5.31 3.96 -2.12
N VAL A 100 4.17 4.43 -1.63
CA VAL A 100 3.80 5.85 -1.59
C VAL A 100 4.82 6.64 -0.74
N MET A 101 5.16 6.16 0.45
CA MET A 101 6.17 6.79 1.32
C MET A 101 7.56 6.85 0.65
N ALA A 102 7.98 5.76 -0.01
CA ALA A 102 9.25 5.72 -0.73
C ALA A 102 9.25 6.64 -1.97
N LEU A 103 8.13 6.76 -2.67
CA LEU A 103 7.96 7.71 -3.78
C LEU A 103 8.00 9.16 -3.32
N ASP A 104 7.39 9.50 -2.18
CA ASP A 104 7.48 10.85 -1.60
C ASP A 104 8.94 11.21 -1.31
N ARG A 105 9.68 10.28 -0.67
CA ARG A 105 11.12 10.43 -0.43
C ARG A 105 11.91 10.61 -1.73
N LEU A 106 11.63 9.80 -2.76
CA LEU A 106 12.27 9.92 -4.07
C LEU A 106 12.02 11.29 -4.71
N VAL A 107 10.76 11.75 -4.71
CA VAL A 107 10.37 13.04 -5.32
C VAL A 107 11.04 14.22 -4.60
N LYS A 108 11.17 14.15 -3.27
CA LYS A 108 11.80 15.19 -2.45
C LYS A 108 13.31 15.04 -2.32
N GLY A 109 13.89 13.93 -2.75
CA GLY A 109 15.31 13.61 -2.55
C GLY A 109 15.68 13.40 -1.07
N VAL A 110 14.76 12.86 -0.28
CA VAL A 110 14.93 12.69 1.18
C VAL A 110 15.56 11.34 1.52
N HIS A 111 16.78 11.41 2.01
CA HIS A 111 17.52 10.27 2.54
C HIS A 111 17.46 10.26 4.06
N LEU A 112 17.11 9.11 4.62
CA LEU A 112 17.10 8.88 6.06
C LEU A 112 18.27 7.97 6.42
N SER A 113 18.95 8.28 7.52
CA SER A 113 19.86 7.32 8.13
C SER A 113 19.09 6.11 8.67
N GLN A 114 19.79 5.00 8.90
CA GLN A 114 19.18 3.81 9.47
C GLN A 114 18.54 4.07 10.85
N GLU A 115 19.16 4.94 11.66
CA GLU A 115 18.62 5.35 12.96
C GLU A 115 17.32 6.16 12.79
N GLU A 116 17.30 7.10 11.86
CA GLU A 116 16.10 7.89 11.57
C GLU A 116 14.96 7.01 11.02
N ALA A 117 15.26 6.10 10.08
CA ALA A 117 14.29 5.15 9.54
C ALA A 117 13.70 4.25 10.63
N HIS A 118 14.53 3.75 11.55
CA HIS A 118 14.02 2.97 12.69
C HIS A 118 13.18 3.82 13.64
N SER A 119 13.53 5.09 13.84
CA SER A 119 12.80 5.98 14.75
C SER A 119 11.38 6.34 14.27
N VAL A 120 11.10 6.20 12.97
CA VAL A 120 9.79 6.51 12.38
C VAL A 120 8.96 5.27 12.04
N ALA A 121 9.48 4.06 12.24
CA ALA A 121 8.79 2.81 11.89
C ALA A 121 7.39 2.70 12.53
N GLY A 122 7.20 3.22 13.75
CA GLY A 122 5.90 3.26 14.41
C GLY A 122 4.89 4.21 13.75
N ILE A 123 5.37 5.32 13.17
CA ILE A 123 4.56 6.29 12.43
C ILE A 123 4.16 5.69 11.08
N GLU A 124 5.12 5.11 10.35
CA GLU A 124 4.90 4.43 9.07
C GLU A 124 3.88 3.30 9.20
N PHE A 125 3.96 2.53 10.28
CA PHE A 125 3.03 1.45 10.57
C PHE A 125 1.60 1.93 10.81
N LEU A 126 1.42 3.05 11.52
CA LEU A 126 0.10 3.65 11.71
C LEU A 126 -0.46 4.19 10.40
N PHE A 127 0.38 4.84 9.59
CA PHE A 127 -0.01 5.32 8.26
C PHE A 127 -0.47 4.17 7.36
N ALA A 128 0.30 3.07 7.30
CA ALA A 128 -0.08 1.90 6.51
C ALA A 128 -1.44 1.31 6.93
N ARG A 129 -1.68 1.18 8.24
CA ARG A 129 -2.99 0.71 8.75
C ARG A 129 -4.13 1.64 8.36
N HIS A 130 -3.91 2.95 8.50
CA HIS A 130 -4.90 3.96 8.14
C HIS A 130 -5.20 3.94 6.64
N ALA A 131 -4.18 3.90 5.79
CA ALA A 131 -4.33 3.83 4.34
C ALA A 131 -5.09 2.57 3.91
N ALA A 132 -4.75 1.40 4.46
CA ALA A 132 -5.44 0.15 4.17
C ALA A 132 -6.92 0.19 4.58
N ALA A 133 -7.22 0.72 5.78
CA ALA A 133 -8.60 0.85 6.25
C ALA A 133 -9.42 1.86 5.45
N LEU A 134 -8.83 2.98 5.02
CA LEU A 134 -9.49 3.91 4.10
C LEU A 134 -9.77 3.27 2.74
N ASN A 135 -8.81 2.51 2.20
CA ASN A 135 -9.00 1.80 0.96
C ASN A 135 -10.18 0.82 1.07
N ASP A 136 -10.22 0.01 2.13
CA ASP A 136 -11.29 -0.95 2.37
C ASP A 136 -12.66 -0.27 2.57
N LEU A 137 -12.71 0.89 3.25
CA LEU A 137 -13.93 1.69 3.37
C LEU A 137 -14.40 2.23 2.02
N ALA A 138 -13.48 2.75 1.20
CA ALA A 138 -13.80 3.33 -0.09
C ALA A 138 -14.20 2.27 -1.14
N SER A 139 -13.58 1.08 -1.11
CA SER A 139 -13.87 -0.01 -2.05
C SER A 139 -15.04 -0.90 -1.60
N TRP A 140 -15.52 -0.77 -0.36
CA TRP A 140 -16.48 -1.73 0.22
C TRP A 140 -17.73 -1.95 -0.62
N GLU A 141 -18.32 -0.88 -1.16
CA GLU A 141 -19.56 -1.00 -1.94
C GLU A 141 -19.30 -1.69 -3.28
N GLU A 142 -18.15 -1.45 -3.91
CA GLU A 142 -17.71 -2.13 -5.13
C GLU A 142 -17.43 -3.62 -4.86
N ASP A 143 -16.69 -3.92 -3.79
CA ASP A 143 -16.37 -5.28 -3.36
C ASP A 143 -17.63 -6.10 -3.10
N ARG A 144 -18.64 -5.49 -2.46
CA ARG A 144 -19.94 -6.12 -2.17
C ARG A 144 -20.74 -6.46 -3.43
N HIS A 145 -20.58 -5.68 -4.49
CA HIS A 145 -21.19 -5.97 -5.79
C HIS A 145 -20.47 -7.13 -6.49
N THR A 146 -19.14 -7.12 -6.47
CA THR A 146 -18.30 -8.16 -7.08
C THR A 146 -18.51 -9.54 -6.43
N GLU A 147 -18.69 -9.62 -5.11
CA GLU A 147 -19.04 -10.88 -4.42
C GLU A 147 -20.35 -11.51 -4.90
N ARG A 148 -21.31 -10.71 -5.37
CA ARG A 148 -22.62 -11.22 -5.83
C ARG A 148 -22.61 -11.75 -7.26
N ASP A 149 -21.67 -11.30 -8.08
CA ASP A 149 -21.64 -11.59 -9.51
C ASP A 149 -20.63 -12.70 -9.88
N ILE A 150 -19.70 -13.06 -8.99
CA ILE A 150 -18.67 -14.06 -9.26
C ILE A 150 -19.03 -15.42 -8.63
N ASP A 151 -19.39 -16.39 -9.47
CA ASP A 151 -19.70 -17.80 -9.12
C ASP A 151 -18.44 -18.63 -8.81
N ALA A 152 -17.39 -18.01 -8.23
CA ALA A 152 -16.09 -18.64 -7.99
C ALA A 152 -15.79 -18.76 -6.48
N PRO A 153 -15.64 -19.99 -5.94
CA PRO A 153 -15.45 -20.24 -4.51
C PRO A 153 -14.02 -19.95 -3.98
N ALA A 154 -13.36 -18.89 -4.46
CA ALA A 154 -11.96 -18.59 -4.11
C ALA A 154 -11.72 -17.18 -3.55
N PHE A 155 -12.72 -16.28 -3.58
CA PHE A 155 -12.56 -14.91 -3.08
C PHE A 155 -13.14 -14.81 -1.67
N ILE A 156 -12.32 -15.12 -0.66
CA ILE A 156 -12.65 -14.78 0.73
C ILE A 156 -12.49 -13.26 0.86
N PRO A 157 -13.49 -12.51 1.38
CA PRO A 157 -13.40 -11.06 1.54
C PRO A 157 -12.13 -10.68 2.30
N ARG A 158 -11.28 -9.88 1.65
CA ARG A 158 -10.07 -9.28 2.24
C ARG A 158 -10.35 -7.91 2.87
N ASN A 159 -11.63 -7.55 3.04
CA ASN A 159 -12.05 -6.22 3.41
C ASN A 159 -12.31 -6.13 4.93
N LEU A 160 -11.70 -5.14 5.58
CA LEU A 160 -11.81 -4.89 7.02
C LEU A 160 -13.25 -4.66 7.49
N VAL A 161 -14.12 -4.08 6.67
CA VAL A 161 -15.53 -3.83 7.03
C VAL A 161 -16.25 -5.16 7.27
N GLN A 162 -16.11 -6.12 6.37
CA GLN A 162 -16.75 -7.44 6.50
C GLN A 162 -16.20 -8.19 7.72
N VAL A 163 -14.88 -8.24 7.88
CA VAL A 163 -14.24 -8.92 9.02
C VAL A 163 -14.67 -8.32 10.36
N LEU A 164 -14.74 -6.99 10.45
CA LEU A 164 -15.21 -6.29 11.66
C LEU A 164 -16.69 -6.55 11.94
N SER A 165 -17.51 -6.57 10.88
CA SER A 165 -18.94 -6.87 10.96
C SER A 165 -19.17 -8.27 11.56
N ASP A 166 -18.44 -9.26 11.05
CA ASP A 166 -18.53 -10.65 11.48
C ASP A 166 -17.97 -10.86 12.90
N GLU A 167 -16.85 -10.23 13.22
CA GLU A 167 -16.20 -10.37 14.53
C GLU A 167 -17.04 -9.73 15.66
N LEU A 168 -17.75 -8.64 15.37
CA LEU A 168 -18.57 -7.92 16.35
C LEU A 168 -20.06 -8.32 16.34
N ASP A 169 -20.49 -9.17 15.40
CA ASP A 169 -21.91 -9.51 15.18
C ASP A 169 -22.80 -8.25 15.01
N VAL A 170 -22.34 -7.34 14.15
CA VAL A 170 -23.05 -6.10 13.81
C VAL A 170 -23.31 -6.01 12.31
N SER A 171 -24.15 -5.08 11.87
CA SER A 171 -24.31 -4.80 10.43
C SER A 171 -23.04 -4.16 9.85
N SER A 172 -22.77 -4.38 8.55
CA SER A 172 -21.66 -3.74 7.85
C SER A 172 -21.64 -2.21 8.00
N ARG A 173 -22.81 -1.55 7.97
CA ARG A 173 -22.92 -0.10 8.24
C ARG A 173 -22.44 0.33 9.62
N CYS A 174 -22.63 -0.52 10.62
CA CYS A 174 -22.11 -0.28 11.97
C CYS A 174 -20.59 -0.46 11.98
N ALA A 175 -20.09 -1.49 11.29
CA ALA A 175 -18.67 -1.72 11.13
C ALA A 175 -17.96 -0.58 10.38
N GLU A 176 -18.55 -0.03 9.32
CA GLU A 176 -18.03 1.17 8.60
C GLU A 176 -17.84 2.35 9.56
N ASN A 177 -18.86 2.65 10.38
CA ASN A 177 -18.77 3.74 11.36
C ASN A 177 -17.68 3.48 12.40
N VAL A 178 -17.60 2.25 12.94
CA VAL A 178 -16.57 1.89 13.93
C VAL A 178 -15.17 1.99 13.32
N LEU A 179 -14.98 1.49 12.10
CA LEU A 179 -13.69 1.55 11.40
C LEU A 179 -13.30 3.01 11.08
N SER A 180 -14.26 3.85 10.72
CA SER A 180 -14.05 5.29 10.52
C SER A 180 -13.53 5.99 11.77
N GLU A 181 -14.13 5.72 12.94
CA GLU A 181 -13.65 6.26 14.22
C GLU A 181 -12.25 5.75 14.58
N ILE A 182 -11.95 4.48 14.29
CA ILE A 182 -10.61 3.91 14.47
C ILE A 182 -9.58 4.62 13.59
N CYS A 183 -9.90 4.87 12.32
CA CYS A 183 -9.05 5.62 11.39
C CYS A 183 -8.73 7.02 11.92
N GLN A 184 -9.74 7.74 12.45
CA GLN A 184 -9.54 9.04 13.06
C GLN A 184 -8.60 8.97 14.28
N GLY A 185 -8.77 7.96 15.14
CA GLY A 185 -7.87 7.72 16.27
C GLY A 185 -6.43 7.42 15.85
N TRP A 186 -6.21 6.76 14.71
CA TRP A 186 -4.87 6.54 14.17
C TRP A 186 -4.24 7.83 13.64
N VAL A 187 -4.99 8.71 12.99
CA VAL A 187 -4.50 10.03 12.56
C VAL A 187 -4.05 10.87 13.76
N GLU A 188 -4.87 10.93 14.81
CA GLU A 188 -4.53 11.66 16.04
C GLU A 188 -3.26 11.10 16.69
N LYS A 189 -3.15 9.77 16.78
CA LYS A 189 -1.96 9.13 17.32
C LYS A 189 -0.72 9.39 16.47
N MET A 190 -0.87 9.35 15.14
CA MET A 190 0.22 9.64 14.20
C MET A 190 0.71 11.08 14.36
N ASP A 191 -0.21 12.06 14.49
CA ASP A 191 0.13 13.47 14.74
C ASP A 191 0.90 13.64 16.05
N HIS A 192 0.46 12.98 17.12
CA HIS A 192 1.18 13.00 18.39
C HIS A 192 2.61 12.46 18.27
N LEU A 193 2.80 11.32 17.59
CA LEU A 193 4.13 10.72 17.40
C LEU A 193 5.04 11.57 16.51
N VAL A 194 4.48 12.23 15.48
CA VAL A 194 5.23 13.16 14.63
C VAL A 194 5.74 14.35 15.44
N VAL A 195 4.89 14.95 16.27
CA VAL A 195 5.28 16.07 17.14
C VAL A 195 6.36 15.64 18.13
N GLU A 196 6.14 14.54 18.84
CA GLU A 196 7.10 13.98 19.81
C GLU A 196 8.46 13.74 19.14
N ARG A 197 8.46 13.11 17.96
CA ARG A 197 9.70 12.83 17.23
C ARG A 197 10.44 14.09 16.79
N ILE A 198 9.72 15.16 16.44
CA ILE A 198 10.33 16.46 16.10
C ILE A 198 10.96 17.12 17.33
N GLU A 199 10.29 17.03 18.49
CA GLU A 199 10.76 17.61 19.77
C GLU A 199 12.01 16.92 20.31
N GLU A 200 12.17 15.61 20.06
CA GLU A 200 13.41 14.86 20.36
C GLU A 200 14.64 15.33 19.56
N GLY A 201 14.41 16.14 18.51
CA GLY A 201 15.42 16.60 17.59
C GLY A 201 15.46 15.75 16.32
N CYS A 202 15.32 16.42 15.17
CA CYS A 202 15.33 15.80 13.85
C CYS A 202 16.23 16.56 12.89
N SER A 203 16.84 15.84 11.94
CA SER A 203 17.51 16.46 10.80
C SER A 203 16.50 17.16 9.88
N ASP A 204 16.98 18.04 9.00
CA ASP A 204 16.10 18.67 8.01
C ASP A 204 15.47 17.63 7.07
N SER A 205 16.22 16.59 6.68
CA SER A 205 15.71 15.46 5.89
C SER A 205 14.58 14.72 6.63
N LEU A 206 14.78 14.39 7.90
CA LEU A 206 13.77 13.71 8.70
C LEU A 206 12.54 14.60 8.90
N ARG A 207 12.72 15.91 9.13
CA ARG A 207 11.59 16.85 9.23
C ARG A 207 10.78 16.91 7.95
N GLU A 208 11.45 16.97 6.80
CA GLU A 208 10.79 16.98 5.49
C GLU A 208 10.03 15.67 5.22
N TYR A 209 10.58 14.54 5.67
CA TYR A 209 9.87 13.26 5.65
C TYR A 209 8.64 13.27 6.57
N LEU A 210 8.78 13.74 7.81
CA LEU A 210 7.68 13.78 8.78
C LEU A 210 6.52 14.69 8.32
N ASN A 211 6.81 15.72 7.52
CA ASN A 211 5.79 16.57 6.90
C ASN A 211 4.86 15.80 5.94
N PHE A 212 5.29 14.66 5.38
CA PHE A 212 4.42 13.80 4.59
C PHE A 212 3.17 13.39 5.37
N PHE A 213 3.36 12.90 6.60
CA PHE A 213 2.28 12.42 7.48
C PHE A 213 1.37 13.55 7.96
N THR A 214 1.81 14.81 7.88
CA THR A 214 0.99 15.96 8.27
C THR A 214 0.12 16.50 7.13
N THR A 215 0.33 16.03 5.90
CA THR A 215 -0.43 16.50 4.73
C THR A 215 -1.92 16.11 4.80
N PRO A 216 -2.84 16.95 4.29
CA PRO A 216 -4.27 16.63 4.26
C PRO A 216 -4.59 15.30 3.57
N THR A 217 -3.86 14.98 2.50
CA THR A 217 -3.99 13.71 1.76
C THR A 217 -3.68 12.48 2.61
N CYS A 218 -2.74 12.57 3.54
CA CYS A 218 -2.43 11.48 4.48
C CYS A 218 -3.40 11.43 5.67
N LYS A 219 -4.20 12.49 5.84
CA LYS A 219 -5.20 12.63 6.90
C LYS A 219 -6.63 12.55 6.38
N SER A 220 -6.79 12.06 5.15
CA SER A 220 -8.09 11.90 4.52
C SER A 220 -9.02 11.16 5.48
N LYS A 221 -10.24 11.64 5.56
CA LYS A 221 -11.30 11.02 6.34
C LYS A 221 -12.11 10.12 5.43
N PRO A 222 -12.77 9.10 6.00
CA PRO A 222 -13.76 8.32 5.24
C PRO A 222 -14.82 9.20 4.57
N GLU A 223 -15.21 10.30 5.24
CA GLU A 223 -16.16 11.30 4.74
C GLU A 223 -15.70 12.03 3.47
N ASP A 224 -14.40 12.07 3.18
CA ASP A 224 -13.87 12.73 1.98
C ASP A 224 -14.13 11.91 0.69
N PHE A 225 -14.60 10.67 0.83
CA PHE A 225 -14.86 9.75 -0.28
C PHE A 225 -16.36 9.55 -0.59
N TYR A 226 -17.27 10.26 0.11
CA TYR A 226 -18.74 10.16 -0.05
C TYR A 226 -19.42 11.48 -0.45
#